data_AF-A0A3N5RM81-F1
#
_entry.id   AF-A0A3N5RM81-F1
#
_cell.length_a   1.000
_cell.length_b   1.000
_cell.length_c   1.000
_cell.angle_alpha   90.00
_cell.angle_beta   90.00
_cell.angle_gamma   90.00
#
_symmetry.space_group_name_H-M   'P 1'
#
loop_
_entity.id
_entity.type
_entity.pdbx_description
1 polymer ?
#
loop_
_entity_poly.entity_id
_entity_poly.type
_entity_poly.pdbx_seq_one_letter_code
_entity_poly.pdbx_strand_id
1 'polypeptide(L)'
;MTTLTSHSGTIEFGRGCPTLLINDQLRVIDQDDSILEDLKSGRIDRLLNIAIKGKQSGIQAVDILLDHPDLDEVELLPKIAGSVHE
;
A
#
# COMPACT_ATOMS: atom_id res chain seq x y z
N MET A 1 -2.91 -10.24 21.87
CA MET A 1 -3.57 -10.58 20.60
C MET A 1 -4.08 -9.28 20.03
N THR A 2 -3.66 -8.94 18.81
CA THR A 2 -4.08 -7.71 18.13
C THR A 2 -4.79 -8.10 16.86
N THR A 3 -5.84 -7.35 16.53
CA THR A 3 -6.71 -7.64 15.39
C THR A 3 -6.79 -6.42 14.48
N LEU A 4 -6.50 -6.61 13.20
CA LEU A 4 -6.76 -5.64 12.14
C LEU A 4 -7.97 -6.08 11.34
N THR A 5 -8.83 -5.14 10.98
CA THR A 5 -10.01 -5.39 10.14
C THR A 5 -9.94 -4.54 8.88
N SER A 6 -10.46 -5.09 7.80
CA SER A 6 -10.62 -4.43 6.50
C SER A 6 -11.89 -4.93 5.83
N HIS A 7 -12.22 -4.37 4.66
CA HIS A 7 -13.30 -4.91 3.83
C HIS A 7 -13.04 -6.38 3.41
N SER A 8 -11.78 -6.77 3.26
CA SER A 8 -11.36 -8.13 2.88
C SER A 8 -11.36 -9.13 4.05
N GLY A 9 -11.72 -8.70 5.27
CA GLY A 9 -11.79 -9.55 6.45
C GLY A 9 -10.85 -9.12 7.58
N THR A 10 -10.44 -10.10 8.38
CA THR A 10 -9.74 -9.88 9.66
C THR A 10 -8.39 -10.58 9.66
N ILE A 11 -7.38 -9.91 10.22
CA ILE A 11 -6.05 -10.47 10.46
C ILE A 11 -5.74 -10.41 11.95
N GLU A 12 -5.37 -11.55 12.51
CA GLU A 12 -4.91 -11.66 13.91
C GLU A 12 -3.40 -11.87 13.94
N PHE A 13 -2.71 -11.12 14.78
CA PHE A 13 -1.26 -11.22 14.94
C PHE A 13 -0.81 -10.99 16.39
N GLY A 14 0.43 -11.39 16.67
CA GLY A 14 1.06 -11.32 17.99
C GLY A 14 1.55 -12.68 18.49
N ARG A 15 1.84 -12.79 19.79
CA ARG A 15 2.39 -14.01 20.39
C ARG A 15 1.46 -15.21 20.17
N GLY A 16 1.96 -16.24 19.49
CA GLY A 16 1.19 -17.46 19.17
C GLY A 16 0.38 -17.40 17.87
N CYS A 17 0.40 -16.27 17.15
CA CYS A 17 -0.24 -16.09 15.84
C CYS A 17 0.83 -16.11 14.72
N PRO A 18 0.42 -16.26 13.44
CA PRO A 18 1.31 -16.03 12.30
C PRO A 18 1.89 -14.61 12.31
N THR A 19 3.07 -14.47 11.70
CA THR A 19 3.70 -13.16 11.47
C THR A 19 2.87 -12.35 10.48
N LEU A 20 2.55 -11.10 10.84
CA LEU A 20 1.94 -10.14 9.92
C LEU A 20 2.98 -9.68 8.89
N LEU A 21 2.71 -9.92 7.61
CA LEU A 21 3.53 -9.41 6.51
C LEU A 21 2.93 -8.10 5.98
N ILE A 22 3.75 -7.05 5.90
CA ILE A 22 3.39 -5.72 5.39
C ILE A 22 4.28 -5.42 4.18
N ASN A 23 3.66 -5.04 3.06
CA ASN A 23 4.36 -4.63 1.84
C ASN A 23 4.78 -3.16 1.95
N ASP A 24 6.08 -2.90 2.04
CA ASP A 24 6.65 -1.55 2.12
C ASP A 24 7.08 -0.98 0.76
N GLN A 25 6.83 -1.70 -0.34
CA GLN A 25 7.13 -1.24 -1.70
C GLN A 25 6.15 -0.17 -2.20
N LEU A 26 5.20 0.29 -1.39
CA LEU A 26 4.29 1.41 -1.73
C LEU A 26 4.79 2.75 -1.15
N ARG A 27 5.99 2.78 -0.59
CA ARG A 27 6.68 4.01 -0.20
C ARG A 27 7.35 4.66 -1.41
N VAL A 28 6.87 5.84 -1.83
CA VAL A 28 7.36 6.57 -3.02
C VAL A 28 8.84 6.88 -2.94
N ILE A 29 9.36 7.17 -1.75
CA ILE A 29 10.79 7.43 -1.52
C ILE A 29 11.71 6.27 -1.93
N ASP A 30 11.18 5.04 -1.95
CA ASP A 30 11.94 3.83 -2.32
C ASP A 30 11.72 3.41 -3.78
N GLN A 31 10.85 4.11 -4.52
CA GLN A 31 10.49 3.77 -5.90
C GLN A 31 11.37 4.47 -6.92
N ASP A 32 11.37 3.94 -8.14
CA ASP A 32 12.01 4.61 -9.27
C ASP A 32 11.24 5.86 -9.72
N ASP A 33 11.95 6.80 -10.33
CA ASP A 33 11.41 8.08 -10.80
C ASP A 33 10.16 7.92 -11.69
N SER A 34 10.01 6.80 -12.39
CA SER A 34 8.85 6.61 -13.28
C SER A 34 7.55 6.40 -12.51
N ILE A 35 7.58 5.88 -11.29
CA ILE A 35 6.41 5.82 -10.41
C ILE A 35 6.05 7.22 -9.91
N LEU A 36 7.05 8.04 -9.56
CA LEU A 36 6.83 9.43 -9.18
C LEU A 36 6.15 10.23 -10.30
N GLU A 37 6.63 10.10 -11.55
CA GLU A 37 6.05 10.78 -12.71
C GLU A 37 4.62 10.30 -13.04
N ASP A 38 4.32 9.02 -12.81
CA ASP A 38 2.96 8.50 -12.89
C ASP A 38 2.04 9.15 -11.84
N LEU A 39 2.49 9.20 -10.59
CA LEU A 39 1.72 9.80 -9.48
C LEU A 39 1.50 11.30 -9.68
N LYS A 40 2.51 12.05 -10.15
CA LYS A 40 2.36 13.46 -10.55
C LYS A 40 1.30 13.67 -11.64
N SER A 41 1.08 12.64 -12.47
CA SER A 41 0.06 12.65 -13.51
C SER A 41 -1.28 12.03 -13.06
N GLY A 42 -1.44 11.71 -11.77
CA GLY A 42 -2.62 11.07 -11.20
C GLY A 42 -2.81 9.59 -11.57
N ARG A 43 -1.81 8.96 -12.20
CA ARG A 43 -1.80 7.53 -12.56
C ARG A 43 -1.27 6.71 -11.40
N ILE A 44 -2.08 5.79 -10.88
CA ILE A 44 -1.75 4.98 -9.70
C ILE A 44 -1.53 3.50 -10.03
N ASP A 45 -1.75 3.10 -11.29
CA ASP A 45 -1.82 1.69 -11.70
C ASP A 45 -0.56 0.89 -11.37
N ARG A 46 0.63 1.50 -11.50
CA ARG A 46 1.90 0.83 -11.18
C ARG A 46 2.00 0.52 -9.68
N LEU A 47 1.62 1.47 -8.85
CA LEU A 47 1.61 1.31 -7.39
C LEU A 47 0.59 0.24 -6.97
N LEU A 48 -0.58 0.22 -7.59
CA LEU A 48 -1.60 -0.82 -7.36
C LEU A 48 -1.11 -2.21 -7.78
N ASN A 49 -0.41 -2.32 -8.91
CA ASN A 49 0.16 -3.58 -9.36
C ASN A 49 1.19 -4.15 -8.37
N ILE A 50 1.93 -3.29 -7.65
CA ILE A 50 2.84 -3.71 -6.58
C ILE A 50 2.03 -4.32 -5.42
N ALA A 51 0.95 -3.67 -4.97
CA ALA A 51 0.06 -4.20 -3.93
C ALA A 51 -0.55 -5.55 -4.32
N ILE A 52 -1.06 -5.66 -5.56
CA ILE A 52 -1.66 -6.89 -6.10
C ILE A 52 -0.65 -8.05 -6.09
N LYS A 53 0.59 -7.81 -6.54
CA LYS A 53 1.66 -8.83 -6.52
C LYS A 53 2.04 -9.24 -5.09
N GLY A 54 2.06 -8.29 -4.16
CA GLY A 54 2.27 -8.58 -2.75
C GLY A 54 1.18 -9.50 -2.19
N LYS A 55 -0.09 -9.18 -2.45
CA LYS A 55 -1.25 -9.99 -2.05
C LYS A 55 -1.19 -11.41 -2.63
N GLN A 56 -0.87 -11.55 -3.93
CA GLN A 56 -0.68 -12.85 -4.59
C GLN A 56 0.46 -13.68 -3.98
N SER A 57 1.43 -13.02 -3.34
CA SER A 57 2.56 -13.66 -2.65
C SER A 57 2.28 -13.95 -1.17
N GLY A 58 1.05 -13.72 -0.70
CA GLY A 58 0.65 -13.94 0.69
C GLY A 58 0.93 -12.78 1.65
N ILE A 59 1.29 -11.60 1.14
CA ILE A 59 1.40 -10.39 1.97
C ILE A 59 0.00 -9.89 2.34
N GLN A 60 -0.16 -9.45 3.59
CA GLN A 60 -1.48 -9.26 4.20
C GLN A 60 -1.88 -7.79 4.35
N ALA A 61 -0.91 -6.89 4.42
CA ALA A 61 -1.12 -5.45 4.51
C ALA A 61 -0.14 -4.70 3.62
N VAL A 62 -0.41 -3.41 3.38
CA VAL A 62 0.49 -2.51 2.66
C VAL A 62 0.83 -1.32 3.56
N ASP A 63 2.04 -0.79 3.40
CA ASP A 63 2.47 0.49 3.95
C ASP A 63 2.54 1.51 2.81
N ILE A 64 1.73 2.58 2.89
CA ILE A 64 1.63 3.60 1.85
C ILE A 64 2.26 4.88 2.39
N LEU A 65 3.32 5.35 1.74
CA LEU A 65 4.01 6.61 2.08
C LEU A 65 4.25 7.41 0.80
N LEU A 66 3.64 8.58 0.68
CA LEU A 66 3.84 9.44 -0.49
C LEU A 66 4.91 10.50 -0.30
N ASP A 67 5.09 11.00 0.95
CA ASP A 67 6.02 12.04 1.41
C ASP A 67 6.99 12.59 0.34
N HIS A 68 6.46 13.47 -0.52
CA HIS A 68 7.21 14.08 -1.60
C HIS A 68 6.61 15.45 -1.95
N PRO A 69 7.42 16.52 -2.10
CA PRO A 69 6.92 17.90 -2.27
C PRO A 69 6.08 18.13 -3.54
N ASP A 70 6.33 17.34 -4.58
CA ASP A 70 5.61 17.45 -5.85
C ASP A 70 4.30 16.64 -5.90
N LEU A 71 3.93 15.94 -4.81
CA LEU A 71 2.72 15.13 -4.75
C LEU A 71 1.67 15.80 -3.86
N ASP A 72 0.44 15.86 -4.34
CA ASP A 72 -0.70 16.22 -3.49
C ASP A 72 -1.15 14.98 -2.70
N GLU A 73 -0.60 14.83 -1.49
CA GLU A 73 -0.95 13.72 -0.60
C GLU A 73 -2.45 13.73 -0.23
N VAL A 74 -3.06 14.91 -0.10
CA VAL A 74 -4.47 15.05 0.28
C VAL A 74 -5.39 14.46 -0.79
N GLU A 75 -5.01 14.61 -2.06
CA GLU A 75 -5.72 13.99 -3.18
C GLU A 75 -5.35 12.51 -3.37
N LEU A 76 -4.04 12.21 -3.40
CA LEU A 76 -3.54 10.91 -3.85
C LEU A 76 -3.67 9.82 -2.80
N LEU A 77 -3.38 10.10 -1.52
CA LEU A 77 -3.35 9.06 -0.49
C LEU A 77 -4.72 8.39 -0.29
N PRO A 78 -5.85 9.13 -0.18
CA PRO A 78 -7.17 8.49 -0.09
C PRO A 78 -7.54 7.69 -1.33
N LYS A 79 -7.16 8.16 -2.52
CA LYS A 79 -7.39 7.47 -3.79
C LYS A 79 -6.66 6.12 -3.83
N ILE A 80 -5.38 6.11 -3.48
CA ILE A 80 -4.56 4.90 -3.46
C ILE A 80 -5.07 3.93 -2.38
N ALA A 81 -5.31 4.42 -1.16
CA ALA A 81 -5.82 3.60 -0.07
C ALA A 81 -7.18 2.96 -0.42
N GLY A 82 -8.09 3.72 -1.04
CA GLY A 82 -9.35 3.20 -1.54
C GLY A 82 -9.16 2.10 -2.60
N SER A 83 -8.31 2.34 -3.60
CA SER A 83 -8.07 1.39 -4.68
C SER A 83 -7.31 0.12 -4.28
N VAL A 84 -6.46 0.17 -3.24
CA VAL A 84 -5.81 -1.05 -2.71
C VAL A 84 -6.81 -1.93 -1.96
N HIS A 85 -7.90 -1.33 -1.44
CA HIS A 85 -8.93 -2.04 -0.69
C HIS A 85 -9.98 -2.75 -1.58
N GLU A 86 -10.02 -2.46 -2.88
CA GLU A 86 -10.85 -3.16 -3.90
C GLU A 86 -10.24 -4.51 -4.34
#